data_AF-A0A7C2PI28-F1
#
_entry.id   AF-A0A7C2PI28-F1
#
_cell.length_a   1.000
_cell.length_b   1.000
_cell.length_c   1.000
_cell.angle_alpha   90.00
_cell.angle_beta   90.00
_cell.angle_gamma   90.00
#
_symmetry.space_group_name_H-M   'P 1'
#
loop_
_entity.id
_entity.type
_entity.pdbx_description
1 polymer ?
#
loop_
_entity_poly.entity_id
_entity_poly.type
_entity_poly.pdbx_seq_one_letter_code
_entity_poly.pdbx_strand_id
1 'polypeptide(L)'
;MKQKINSSNYIKEIQGVFKRSPLAYFNISDIVDQLNQFKENASKLLEDKDYYKAACIYKGLIEKCIEHLDYLEDREGRMGGFLFELFSLYSNTLQEFEWDEQDFFEETVELYIKEEFGFATEIIKLLIVNVNRDNYNVLETILKREIKKRTSTYERDKLVDPLLRMYNHLGEDRKYLDSCELYSTQAWERYDNAATKYEQMGFIEQAVKAYEEGIASSEHYKTLLEGKLSQLKSRILGFN
;
A
#
# COMPACT_ATOMS: atom_id res chain seq x y z
N MET A 1 -19.47 -7.30 16.71
CA MET A 1 -18.36 -7.00 17.65
C MET A 1 -17.11 -7.14 16.82
N LYS A 2 -16.41 -6.03 16.57
CA LYS A 2 -15.23 -6.00 15.71
C LYS A 2 -14.14 -6.90 16.30
N GLN A 3 -13.55 -7.75 15.46
CA GLN A 3 -12.54 -8.72 15.88
C GLN A 3 -11.14 -8.20 15.56
N LYS A 4 -10.25 -8.20 16.55
CA LYS A 4 -8.82 -7.99 16.34
C LYS A 4 -8.21 -9.22 15.66
N ILE A 5 -7.56 -9.04 14.52
CA ILE A 5 -6.98 -10.14 13.74
C ILE A 5 -5.67 -10.59 14.39
N ASN A 6 -5.72 -11.76 15.02
CA ASN A 6 -4.62 -12.27 15.82
C ASN A 6 -3.99 -13.53 15.20
N SER A 7 -2.83 -13.36 14.57
CA SER A 7 -2.02 -14.42 13.95
C SER A 7 -1.23 -15.27 14.95
N SER A 8 -1.21 -14.95 16.25
CA SER A 8 -0.33 -15.58 17.25
C SER A 8 -0.46 -17.11 17.35
N ASN A 9 -1.66 -17.64 17.11
CA ASN A 9 -1.90 -19.09 17.13
C ASN A 9 -1.19 -19.82 16.00
N TYR A 10 -0.95 -19.15 14.87
CA TYR A 10 -0.35 -19.74 13.67
C TYR A 10 1.12 -19.36 13.50
N ILE A 11 1.54 -18.22 14.06
CA ILE A 11 2.91 -17.70 13.97
C ILE A 11 3.98 -18.74 14.33
N LYS A 12 3.78 -19.52 15.41
CA LYS A 12 4.79 -20.49 15.85
C LYS A 12 4.99 -21.61 14.83
N GLU A 13 3.92 -22.09 14.23
CA GLU A 13 3.94 -23.18 13.25
C GLU A 13 4.51 -22.70 11.92
N ILE A 14 4.04 -21.54 11.44
CA ILE A 14 4.56 -20.88 10.24
C ILE A 14 6.06 -20.58 10.39
N GLN A 15 6.48 -20.05 11.54
CA GLN A 15 7.90 -19.80 11.80
C GLN A 15 8.73 -21.09 11.88
N GLY A 16 8.11 -22.21 12.22
CA GLY A 16 8.73 -23.53 12.18
C GLY A 16 9.20 -23.93 10.78
N VAL A 17 8.54 -23.46 9.72
CA VAL A 17 8.92 -23.74 8.32
C VAL A 17 10.30 -23.15 8.01
N PHE A 18 10.54 -21.90 8.39
CA PHE A 18 11.82 -21.22 8.14
C PHE A 18 12.98 -21.81 8.98
N LYS A 19 12.70 -22.30 10.20
CA LYS A 19 13.72 -22.88 11.10
C LYS A 19 14.21 -24.27 10.71
N ARG A 20 13.40 -25.03 9.96
CA ARG A 20 13.71 -26.42 9.57
C ARG A 20 14.64 -26.52 8.35
N SER A 21 14.90 -25.41 7.67
CA SER A 21 15.84 -25.32 6.56
C SER A 21 17.13 -24.62 6.99
N PRO A 22 18.15 -25.35 7.50
CA PRO A 22 19.46 -24.76 7.85
C PRO A 22 20.20 -24.14 6.65
N LEU A 23 19.66 -24.33 5.44
CA LEU A 23 20.08 -23.73 4.18
C LEU A 23 18.87 -23.12 3.46
N ALA A 24 18.02 -22.35 4.15
CA ALA A 24 16.83 -21.70 3.56
C ALA A 24 17.13 -20.96 2.24
N TYR A 25 18.37 -20.46 2.11
CA TYR A 25 18.95 -19.91 0.88
C TYR A 25 18.82 -20.83 -0.36
N PHE A 26 18.92 -22.15 -0.22
CA PHE A 26 18.93 -23.10 -1.35
C PHE A 26 17.60 -23.84 -1.56
N ASN A 27 16.60 -23.63 -0.70
CA ASN A 27 15.40 -24.47 -0.71
C ASN A 27 14.08 -23.69 -0.64
N ILE A 28 14.03 -22.55 -1.33
CA ILE A 28 12.85 -21.70 -1.37
C ILE A 28 11.60 -22.41 -1.89
N SER A 29 11.76 -23.40 -2.77
CA SER A 29 10.65 -24.24 -3.25
C SER A 29 10.00 -25.00 -2.10
N ASP A 30 10.78 -25.75 -1.31
CA ASP A 30 10.23 -26.53 -0.20
C ASP A 30 9.65 -25.64 0.90
N ILE A 31 10.18 -24.43 1.07
CA ILE A 31 9.61 -23.44 2.00
C ILE A 31 8.23 -23.00 1.50
N VAL A 32 8.13 -22.57 0.24
CA VAL A 32 6.86 -22.13 -0.35
C VAL A 32 5.84 -23.27 -0.36
N ASP A 33 6.25 -24.51 -0.66
CA ASP A 33 5.36 -25.68 -0.64
C ASP A 33 4.83 -25.99 0.77
N GLN A 34 5.65 -25.83 1.81
CA GLN A 34 5.19 -25.96 3.19
C GLN A 34 4.26 -24.81 3.61
N LEU A 35 4.55 -23.58 3.19
CA LEU A 35 3.68 -22.42 3.45
C LEU A 35 2.33 -22.53 2.71
N ASN A 36 2.32 -23.13 1.52
CA ASN A 36 1.10 -23.41 0.75
C ASN A 36 0.13 -24.30 1.52
N GLN A 37 0.60 -25.22 2.38
CA GLN A 37 -0.29 -26.03 3.22
C GLN A 37 -1.13 -25.17 4.18
N PHE A 38 -0.54 -24.10 4.73
CA PHE A 38 -1.29 -23.12 5.53
C PHE A 38 -2.26 -22.32 4.67
N LYS A 39 -1.86 -21.93 3.45
CA LYS A 39 -2.73 -21.22 2.49
C LYS A 39 -3.94 -22.08 2.10
N GLU A 40 -3.75 -23.37 1.85
CA GLU A 40 -4.82 -24.32 1.56
C GLU A 40 -5.76 -24.51 2.76
N ASN A 41 -5.22 -24.59 3.98
CA ASN A 41 -6.03 -24.63 5.19
C ASN A 41 -6.87 -23.36 5.36
N ALA A 42 -6.30 -22.19 5.10
CA ALA A 42 -7.05 -20.94 5.09
C ALA A 42 -8.15 -20.94 4.02
N SER A 43 -7.88 -21.50 2.84
CA SER A 43 -8.87 -21.60 1.75
C SER A 43 -10.04 -22.51 2.12
N LYS A 44 -9.80 -23.63 2.79
CA LYS A 44 -10.88 -24.49 3.34
C LYS A 44 -11.72 -23.75 4.40
N LEU A 45 -11.07 -22.96 5.26
CA LEU A 45 -11.78 -22.12 6.23
C LEU A 45 -12.66 -21.07 5.54
N LEU A 46 -12.26 -20.54 4.38
CA LEU A 46 -13.13 -19.65 3.58
C LEU A 46 -14.36 -20.39 3.04
N GLU A 47 -14.21 -21.62 2.55
CA GLU A 47 -15.33 -22.47 2.11
C GLU A 47 -16.32 -22.75 3.27
N ASP A 48 -15.77 -22.96 4.46
CA ASP A 48 -16.53 -23.14 5.71
C ASP A 48 -17.06 -21.83 6.32
N LYS A 49 -16.80 -20.67 5.68
CA LYS A 49 -17.16 -19.31 6.14
C LYS A 49 -16.54 -18.90 7.48
N ASP A 50 -15.43 -19.52 7.88
CA ASP A 50 -14.61 -19.11 9.01
C ASP A 50 -13.58 -18.05 8.58
N TYR A 51 -14.09 -16.90 8.12
CA TYR A 51 -13.30 -15.81 7.54
C TYR A 51 -12.27 -15.24 8.53
N TYR A 52 -12.62 -15.16 9.81
CA TYR A 52 -11.72 -14.67 10.84
C TYR A 52 -10.47 -15.54 10.98
N LYS A 53 -10.62 -16.87 11.05
CA LYS A 53 -9.45 -17.75 11.14
C LYS A 53 -8.64 -17.76 9.85
N ALA A 54 -9.29 -17.73 8.69
CA ALA A 54 -8.58 -17.59 7.41
C ALA A 54 -7.74 -16.31 7.38
N ALA A 55 -8.31 -15.17 7.79
CA ALA A 55 -7.60 -13.89 7.90
C ALA A 55 -6.41 -13.96 8.86
N CYS A 56 -6.55 -14.62 10.01
CA CYS A 56 -5.45 -14.82 10.96
C CYS A 56 -4.28 -15.62 10.37
N ILE A 57 -4.58 -16.66 9.56
CA ILE A 57 -3.55 -17.45 8.88
C ILE A 57 -2.86 -16.61 7.80
N TYR A 58 -3.62 -15.94 6.92
CA TYR A 58 -3.04 -15.10 5.87
C TYR A 58 -2.17 -13.98 6.45
N LYS A 59 -2.64 -13.31 7.50
CA LYS A 59 -1.85 -12.31 8.23
C LYS A 59 -0.54 -12.91 8.74
N GLY A 60 -0.59 -14.06 9.41
CA GLY A 60 0.59 -14.74 9.94
C GLY A 60 1.57 -15.18 8.84
N LEU A 61 1.07 -15.58 7.68
CA LEU A 61 1.89 -15.91 6.53
C LEU A 61 2.61 -14.67 5.99
N ILE A 62 1.89 -13.56 5.77
CA ILE A 62 2.47 -12.30 5.29
C ILE A 62 3.56 -11.81 6.25
N GLU A 63 3.24 -11.71 7.55
CA GLU A 63 4.18 -11.26 8.59
C GLU A 63 5.47 -12.09 8.57
N LYS A 64 5.36 -13.42 8.60
CA LYS A 64 6.54 -14.29 8.70
C LYS A 64 7.32 -14.39 7.42
N CYS A 65 6.67 -14.33 6.26
CA CYS A 65 7.39 -14.27 4.99
C CYS A 65 8.23 -13.00 4.93
N ILE A 66 7.64 -11.83 5.20
CA ILE A 66 8.36 -10.55 5.17
C ILE A 66 9.52 -10.52 6.16
N GLU A 67 9.34 -10.98 7.39
CA GLU A 67 10.41 -11.06 8.40
C GLU A 67 11.63 -11.89 7.96
N HIS A 68 11.46 -12.85 7.04
CA HIS A 68 12.54 -13.75 6.62
C HIS A 68 13.06 -13.45 5.21
N LEU A 69 12.50 -12.48 4.49
CA LEU A 69 12.88 -12.15 3.11
C LEU A 69 14.38 -11.83 2.98
N ASP A 70 14.96 -11.10 3.95
CA ASP A 70 16.38 -10.75 3.98
C ASP A 70 17.33 -11.96 3.87
N TYR A 71 16.87 -13.15 4.26
CA TYR A 71 17.68 -14.35 4.35
C TYR A 71 17.38 -15.37 3.25
N LEU A 72 16.45 -15.06 2.34
CA LEU A 72 16.02 -15.96 1.26
C LEU A 72 16.60 -15.53 -0.09
N GLU A 73 17.14 -16.48 -0.85
CA GLU A 73 17.53 -16.25 -2.23
C GLU A 73 16.33 -16.42 -3.17
N ASP A 74 15.54 -15.36 -3.37
CA ASP A 74 14.34 -15.38 -4.22
C ASP A 74 14.58 -14.88 -5.64
N ARG A 75 15.67 -15.30 -6.29
CA ARG A 75 15.99 -14.87 -7.67
C ARG A 75 14.91 -15.25 -8.68
N GLU A 76 14.20 -16.35 -8.44
CA GLU A 76 13.10 -16.83 -9.28
C GLU A 76 11.77 -16.14 -8.95
N GLY A 77 11.69 -15.31 -7.90
CA GLY A 77 10.48 -14.59 -7.50
C GLY A 77 9.36 -15.48 -6.98
N ARG A 78 9.67 -16.68 -6.45
CA ARG A 78 8.68 -17.63 -5.92
C ARG A 78 8.06 -17.11 -4.62
N MET A 79 8.88 -16.63 -3.69
CA MET A 79 8.36 -16.06 -2.44
C MET A 79 7.62 -14.75 -2.71
N GLY A 80 8.14 -13.92 -3.61
CA GLY A 80 7.45 -12.73 -4.08
C GLY A 80 6.08 -13.05 -4.66
N GLY A 81 6.00 -13.99 -5.61
CA GLY A 81 4.74 -14.47 -6.18
C GLY A 81 3.74 -14.97 -5.14
N PHE A 82 4.22 -15.76 -4.17
CA PHE A 82 3.41 -16.24 -3.06
C PHE A 82 2.87 -15.09 -2.18
N LEU A 83 3.72 -14.13 -1.82
CA LEU A 83 3.31 -12.94 -1.06
C LEU A 83 2.28 -12.07 -1.80
N PHE A 84 2.44 -11.85 -3.11
CA PHE A 84 1.47 -11.13 -3.93
C PHE A 84 0.07 -11.76 -3.88
N GLU A 85 0.02 -13.10 -3.97
CA GLU A 85 -1.21 -13.85 -3.85
C GLU A 85 -1.83 -13.69 -2.44
N LEU A 86 -1.00 -13.80 -1.39
CA LEU A 86 -1.46 -13.67 -0.01
C LEU A 86 -2.05 -12.30 0.31
N PHE A 87 -1.45 -11.20 -0.18
CA PHE A 87 -2.02 -9.87 0.00
C PHE A 87 -3.43 -9.76 -0.60
N SER A 88 -3.62 -10.36 -1.78
CA SER A 88 -4.91 -10.37 -2.47
C SER A 88 -5.94 -11.22 -1.72
N LEU A 89 -5.57 -12.43 -1.31
CA LEU A 89 -6.43 -13.33 -0.54
C LEU A 89 -6.82 -12.73 0.82
N TYR A 90 -5.85 -12.13 1.51
CA TYR A 90 -6.10 -11.45 2.78
C TYR A 90 -7.08 -10.30 2.61
N SER A 91 -6.83 -9.41 1.64
CA SER A 91 -7.72 -8.28 1.35
C SER A 91 -9.15 -8.73 1.03
N ASN A 92 -9.32 -9.78 0.21
CA ASN A 92 -10.65 -10.29 -0.12
C ASN A 92 -11.34 -10.88 1.11
N THR A 93 -10.59 -11.58 1.97
CA THR A 93 -11.13 -12.17 3.19
C THR A 93 -11.65 -11.11 4.16
N LEU A 94 -10.98 -9.96 4.27
CA LEU A 94 -11.38 -8.84 5.13
C LEU A 94 -12.73 -8.21 4.74
N GLN A 95 -13.19 -8.40 3.50
CA GLN A 95 -14.48 -7.89 3.04
C GLN A 95 -15.67 -8.73 3.55
N GLU A 96 -15.41 -9.93 4.08
CA GLU A 96 -16.44 -10.91 4.45
C GLU A 96 -16.83 -10.88 5.94
N PHE A 97 -16.14 -10.07 6.76
CA PHE A 97 -16.43 -9.99 8.21
C PHE A 97 -16.04 -8.63 8.83
N GLU A 98 -16.56 -8.35 10.03
CA GLU A 98 -16.19 -7.15 10.80
C GLU A 98 -14.87 -7.34 11.58
N TRP A 99 -13.93 -6.42 11.38
CA TRP A 99 -12.63 -6.39 12.05
C TRP A 99 -12.36 -5.04 12.73
N ASP A 100 -11.35 -5.02 13.61
CA ASP A 100 -10.89 -3.81 14.27
C ASP A 100 -10.08 -2.93 13.30
N GLU A 101 -10.68 -1.83 12.85
CA GLU A 101 -10.07 -0.94 11.87
C GLU A 101 -8.82 -0.23 12.38
N GLN A 102 -8.82 0.17 13.65
CA GLN A 102 -7.68 0.85 14.25
C GLN A 102 -6.47 -0.06 14.24
N ASP A 103 -6.64 -1.28 14.72
CA ASP A 103 -5.57 -2.27 14.82
C ASP A 103 -5.03 -2.63 13.44
N PHE A 104 -5.90 -2.94 12.49
CA PHE A 104 -5.52 -3.27 11.12
C PHE A 104 -4.76 -2.13 10.42
N PHE A 105 -5.28 -0.90 10.48
CA PHE A 105 -4.63 0.23 9.80
C PHE A 105 -3.31 0.61 10.46
N GLU A 106 -3.18 0.51 11.79
CA GLU A 106 -1.91 0.76 12.47
C GLU A 106 -0.84 -0.24 12.07
N GLU A 107 -1.15 -1.54 12.13
CA GLU A 107 -0.20 -2.60 11.75
C GLU A 107 0.16 -2.54 10.26
N THR A 108 -0.81 -2.26 9.38
CA THR A 108 -0.57 -2.19 7.93
C THR A 108 0.25 -0.95 7.55
N VAL A 109 0.02 0.20 8.20
CA VAL A 109 0.86 1.39 8.00
C VAL A 109 2.27 1.15 8.56
N GLU A 110 2.42 0.48 9.70
CA GLU A 110 3.72 0.10 10.23
C GLU A 110 4.47 -0.84 9.27
N LEU A 111 3.78 -1.81 8.68
CA LEU A 111 4.33 -2.68 7.65
C LEU A 111 4.81 -1.87 6.44
N TYR A 112 4.00 -0.93 5.95
CA TYR A 112 4.35 -0.05 4.83
C TYR A 112 5.61 0.79 5.11
N ILE A 113 5.73 1.32 6.33
CA ILE A 113 6.89 2.12 6.73
C ILE A 113 8.17 1.26 6.66
N LYS A 114 8.12 0.05 7.22
CA LYS A 114 9.24 -0.90 7.28
C LYS A 114 9.53 -1.63 5.97
N GLU A 115 8.66 -1.48 4.97
CA GLU A 115 8.78 -2.17 3.70
C GLU A 115 10.00 -1.67 2.90
N GLU A 116 10.88 -2.61 2.53
CA GLU A 116 12.11 -2.39 1.75
C GLU A 116 12.30 -3.40 0.60
N PHE A 117 11.32 -4.30 0.38
CA PHE A 117 11.41 -5.48 -0.48
C PHE A 117 10.60 -5.37 -1.79
N GLY A 118 9.95 -4.23 -2.06
CA GLY A 118 9.18 -3.98 -3.27
C GLY A 118 7.68 -4.27 -3.19
N PHE A 119 7.11 -4.47 -2.00
CA PHE A 119 5.67 -4.70 -1.76
C PHE A 119 4.88 -3.44 -1.38
N ALA A 120 5.49 -2.26 -1.42
CA ALA A 120 4.84 -0.99 -1.12
C ALA A 120 3.49 -0.82 -1.84
N THR A 121 3.41 -1.21 -3.12
CA THR A 121 2.18 -1.09 -3.93
C THR A 121 1.06 -1.99 -3.39
N GLU A 122 1.38 -3.19 -2.96
CA GLU A 122 0.44 -4.20 -2.46
C GLU A 122 -0.10 -3.82 -1.10
N ILE A 123 0.77 -3.29 -0.24
CA ILE A 123 0.36 -2.79 1.08
C ILE A 123 -0.56 -1.57 0.90
N ILE A 124 -0.25 -0.67 -0.03
CA ILE A 124 -1.15 0.45 -0.37
C ILE A 124 -2.48 -0.09 -0.89
N LYS A 125 -2.49 -1.05 -1.83
CA LYS A 125 -3.75 -1.66 -2.31
C LYS A 125 -4.55 -2.25 -1.16
N LEU A 126 -3.89 -2.95 -0.22
CA LEU A 126 -4.52 -3.50 0.98
C LEU A 126 -5.17 -2.40 1.84
N LEU A 127 -4.51 -1.26 2.03
CA LEU A 127 -5.11 -0.10 2.72
C LEU A 127 -6.32 0.45 1.96
N ILE A 128 -6.19 0.66 0.65
CA ILE A 128 -7.20 1.33 -0.18
C ILE A 128 -8.45 0.48 -0.41
N VAL A 129 -8.32 -0.84 -0.60
CA VAL A 129 -9.48 -1.72 -0.79
C VAL A 129 -10.32 -1.84 0.49
N ASN A 130 -9.70 -1.67 1.65
CA ASN A 130 -10.34 -1.87 2.95
C ASN A 130 -10.77 -0.55 3.64
N VAL A 131 -10.56 0.59 2.99
CA VAL A 131 -11.00 1.90 3.48
C VAL A 131 -12.31 2.34 2.81
N ASN A 132 -13.24 2.86 3.60
CA ASN A 132 -14.54 3.35 3.17
C ASN A 132 -14.94 4.63 3.94
N ARG A 133 -16.10 5.19 3.63
CA ARG A 133 -16.57 6.45 4.26
C ARG A 133 -16.75 6.37 5.77
N ASP A 134 -16.98 5.19 6.32
CA ASP A 134 -17.24 5.00 7.75
C ASP A 134 -15.94 4.89 8.55
N ASN A 135 -14.87 4.38 7.94
CA ASN A 135 -13.60 4.11 8.63
C ASN A 135 -12.41 4.98 8.17
N TYR A 136 -12.52 5.77 7.10
CA TYR A 136 -11.36 6.49 6.56
C TYR A 136 -10.72 7.49 7.54
N ASN A 137 -11.51 8.06 8.46
CA ASN A 137 -10.98 8.97 9.49
C ASN A 137 -9.93 8.29 10.38
N VAL A 138 -10.03 6.97 10.57
CA VAL A 138 -9.06 6.16 11.31
C VAL A 138 -7.72 6.15 10.57
N LEU A 139 -7.73 5.74 9.30
CA LEU A 139 -6.54 5.71 8.45
C LEU A 139 -5.94 7.11 8.25
N GLU A 140 -6.79 8.12 8.00
CA GLU A 140 -6.39 9.53 7.90
C GLU A 140 -5.62 10.00 9.14
N THR A 141 -6.13 9.66 10.33
CA THR A 141 -5.50 10.04 11.60
C THR A 141 -4.15 9.36 11.78
N ILE A 142 -4.06 8.06 11.46
CA ILE A 142 -2.82 7.28 11.57
C ILE A 142 -1.75 7.85 10.61
N LEU A 143 -2.09 8.04 9.33
CA LEU A 143 -1.17 8.56 8.32
C LEU A 143 -0.68 9.97 8.69
N LYS A 144 -1.59 10.89 9.05
CA LYS A 144 -1.22 12.26 9.46
C LYS A 144 -0.36 12.27 10.72
N ARG A 145 -0.62 11.38 11.68
CA ARG A 145 0.20 11.21 12.87
C ARG A 145 1.61 10.75 12.50
N GLU A 146 1.73 9.74 11.64
CA GLU A 146 3.05 9.22 11.24
C GLU A 146 3.83 10.22 10.38
N ILE A 147 3.20 10.92 9.44
CA ILE A 147 3.84 12.01 8.66
C ILE A 147 4.46 13.06 9.61
N LYS A 148 3.72 13.49 10.63
CA LYS A 148 4.20 14.49 11.60
C LYS A 148 5.38 14.01 12.45
N LYS A 149 5.52 12.70 12.67
CA LYS A 149 6.61 12.12 13.46
C LYS A 149 7.91 12.01 12.67
N ARG A 150 7.86 12.00 11.33
CA ARG A 150 9.05 11.79 10.48
C ARG A 150 9.75 13.11 10.22
N THR A 151 11.08 13.10 10.32
CA THR A 151 11.95 14.24 10.06
C THR A 151 12.50 14.21 8.64
N SER A 152 12.68 13.01 8.07
CA SER A 152 13.13 12.82 6.70
C SER A 152 12.05 13.21 5.69
N THR A 153 12.43 14.03 4.72
CA THR A 153 11.64 14.38 3.52
C THR A 153 11.16 13.13 2.81
N TYR A 154 12.06 12.17 2.57
CA TYR A 154 11.74 10.91 1.90
C TYR A 154 10.69 10.09 2.65
N GLU A 155 10.85 9.91 3.97
CA GLU A 155 9.90 9.14 4.77
C GLU A 155 8.53 9.82 4.87
N ARG A 156 8.52 11.16 4.91
CA ARG A 156 7.29 11.94 4.87
C ARG A 156 6.56 11.77 3.54
N ASP A 157 7.25 11.98 2.42
CA ASP A 157 6.65 11.87 1.09
C ASP A 157 6.16 10.43 0.83
N LYS A 158 6.92 9.41 1.27
CA LYS A 158 6.48 8.00 1.25
C LYS A 158 5.10 7.82 1.92
N LEU A 159 4.85 8.46 3.06
CA LEU A 159 3.55 8.40 3.76
C LEU A 159 2.46 9.32 3.17
N VAL A 160 2.83 10.30 2.35
CA VAL A 160 1.85 11.16 1.65
C VAL A 160 1.18 10.39 0.52
N ASP A 161 1.89 9.51 -0.19
CA ASP A 161 1.32 8.69 -1.27
C ASP A 161 0.05 7.90 -0.86
N PRO A 162 0.07 7.05 0.19
CA PRO A 162 -1.15 6.36 0.63
C PRO A 162 -2.27 7.30 1.07
N LEU A 163 -1.93 8.47 1.66
CA LEU A 163 -2.92 9.47 2.08
C LEU A 163 -3.65 10.07 0.87
N LEU A 164 -2.90 10.47 -0.16
CA LEU A 164 -3.45 11.01 -1.40
C LEU A 164 -4.26 9.96 -2.16
N ARG A 165 -3.78 8.72 -2.24
CA ARG A 165 -4.53 7.61 -2.86
C ARG A 165 -5.84 7.32 -2.15
N MET A 166 -5.87 7.37 -0.82
CA MET A 166 -7.09 7.23 -0.03
C MET A 166 -8.11 8.32 -0.37
N TYR A 167 -7.71 9.59 -0.37
CA TYR A 167 -8.64 10.67 -0.73
C TYR A 167 -9.13 10.55 -2.16
N ASN A 168 -8.24 10.18 -3.09
CA ASN A 168 -8.63 10.00 -4.48
C ASN A 168 -9.64 8.84 -4.65
N HIS A 169 -9.41 7.72 -3.95
CA HIS A 169 -10.31 6.57 -3.95
C HIS A 169 -11.71 6.93 -3.43
N LEU A 170 -11.79 7.77 -2.40
CA LEU A 170 -13.05 8.17 -1.76
C LEU A 170 -13.74 9.37 -2.44
N GLY A 171 -13.10 10.02 -3.42
CA GLY A 171 -13.59 11.24 -4.06
C GLY A 171 -13.49 12.49 -3.17
N GLU A 172 -12.57 12.50 -2.21
CA GLU A 172 -12.33 13.60 -1.28
C GLU A 172 -11.40 14.66 -1.90
N ASP A 173 -11.81 15.22 -3.04
CA ASP A 173 -10.97 16.03 -3.92
C ASP A 173 -10.36 17.25 -3.22
N ARG A 174 -11.14 17.90 -2.34
CA ARG A 174 -10.65 19.03 -1.56
C ARG A 174 -9.57 18.61 -0.57
N LYS A 175 -9.78 17.52 0.17
CA LYS A 175 -8.78 17.01 1.12
C LYS A 175 -7.50 16.56 0.39
N TYR A 176 -7.64 16.00 -0.82
CA TYR A 176 -6.50 15.67 -1.68
C TYR A 176 -5.66 16.91 -1.99
N LEU A 177 -6.28 17.96 -2.52
CA LEU A 177 -5.58 19.20 -2.90
C LEU A 177 -4.95 19.91 -1.69
N ASP A 178 -5.70 20.03 -0.58
CA ASP A 178 -5.20 20.60 0.66
C ASP A 178 -3.98 19.81 1.18
N SER A 179 -3.97 18.48 1.01
CA SER A 179 -2.87 17.62 1.47
C SER A 179 -1.63 17.69 0.60
N CYS A 180 -1.77 17.93 -0.71
CA CYS A 180 -0.64 18.21 -1.59
C CYS A 180 0.13 19.45 -1.10
N GLU A 181 -0.58 20.52 -0.73
CA GLU A 181 0.03 21.75 -0.24
C GLU A 181 0.65 21.56 1.17
N LEU A 182 -0.06 20.88 2.07
CA LEU A 182 0.34 20.76 3.48
C LEU A 182 1.47 19.77 3.73
N TYR A 183 1.48 18.65 3.01
CA TYR A 183 2.32 17.50 3.38
C TYR A 183 3.42 17.17 2.39
N SER A 184 3.23 17.39 1.08
CA SER A 184 4.29 17.17 0.09
C SER A 184 5.43 18.15 0.32
N THR A 185 6.61 17.58 0.54
CA THR A 185 7.80 18.38 0.88
C THR A 185 8.58 18.82 -0.36
N GLN A 186 8.44 18.07 -1.46
CA GLN A 186 9.03 18.43 -2.74
C GLN A 186 8.05 19.24 -3.59
N ALA A 187 8.49 20.41 -4.06
CA ALA A 187 7.66 21.32 -4.85
C ALA A 187 7.10 20.65 -6.12
N TRP A 188 7.93 19.94 -6.88
CA TRP A 188 7.49 19.30 -8.13
C TRP A 188 6.37 18.28 -7.89
N GLU A 189 6.45 17.50 -6.81
CA GLU A 189 5.51 16.42 -6.50
C GLU A 189 4.16 16.99 -6.05
N ARG A 190 4.18 18.07 -5.25
CA ARG A 190 2.99 18.85 -4.91
C ARG A 190 2.24 19.31 -6.16
N TYR A 191 2.95 19.96 -7.08
CA TYR A 191 2.35 20.54 -8.27
C TYR A 191 1.89 19.47 -9.27
N ASP A 192 2.64 18.37 -9.42
CA ASP A 192 2.27 17.25 -10.26
C ASP A 192 0.99 16.55 -9.77
N ASN A 193 0.90 16.28 -8.48
CA ASN A 193 -0.28 15.67 -7.86
C ASN A 193 -1.50 16.59 -7.97
N ALA A 194 -1.35 17.88 -7.68
CA ALA A 194 -2.43 18.86 -7.81
C ALA A 194 -2.90 18.98 -9.27
N ALA A 195 -1.99 19.10 -10.23
CA ALA A 195 -2.31 19.18 -11.65
C ALA A 195 -3.06 17.93 -12.13
N THR A 196 -2.53 16.74 -11.79
CA THR A 196 -3.18 15.45 -12.11
C THR A 196 -4.59 15.38 -11.55
N LYS A 197 -4.81 15.88 -10.33
CA LYS A 197 -6.15 15.91 -9.73
C LYS A 197 -7.08 16.88 -10.44
N TYR A 198 -6.62 18.09 -10.76
CA TYR A 198 -7.39 19.05 -11.54
C TYR A 198 -7.78 18.51 -12.91
N GLU A 199 -6.89 17.78 -13.60
CA GLU A 199 -7.22 17.10 -14.85
C GLU A 199 -8.36 16.09 -14.68
N GLN A 200 -8.30 15.23 -13.66
CA GLN A 200 -9.34 14.24 -13.37
C GLN A 200 -10.70 14.90 -13.10
N MET A 201 -10.71 16.09 -12.52
CA MET A 201 -11.92 16.89 -12.24
C MET A 201 -12.40 17.68 -13.47
N GLY A 202 -11.64 17.70 -14.57
CA GLY A 202 -11.94 18.52 -15.76
C GLY A 202 -11.58 20.00 -15.62
N PHE A 203 -10.84 20.38 -14.58
CA PHE A 203 -10.38 21.75 -14.31
C PHE A 203 -9.06 22.03 -15.03
N ILE A 204 -9.14 22.06 -16.36
CA ILE A 204 -7.98 22.08 -17.24
C ILE A 204 -7.10 23.33 -17.06
N GLU A 205 -7.69 24.52 -16.88
CA GLU A 205 -6.93 25.75 -16.68
C GLU A 205 -6.12 25.71 -15.38
N GLN A 206 -6.70 25.17 -14.31
CA GLN A 206 -6.04 24.98 -13.03
C GLN A 206 -4.92 23.93 -13.12
N ALA A 207 -5.13 22.86 -13.89
CA ALA A 207 -4.10 21.86 -14.14
C ALA A 207 -2.89 22.47 -14.88
N VAL A 208 -3.14 23.25 -15.94
CA VAL A 208 -2.09 23.98 -16.67
C VAL A 208 -1.32 24.92 -15.74
N LYS A 209 -2.04 25.71 -14.94
CA LYS A 209 -1.43 26.64 -13.99
C LYS A 209 -0.55 25.91 -12.97
N ALA A 210 -1.03 24.80 -12.41
CA ALA A 210 -0.26 24.00 -11.45
C ALA A 210 1.02 23.45 -12.08
N TYR A 211 0.98 22.95 -13.32
CA TYR A 211 2.20 22.53 -14.03
C TYR A 211 3.17 23.68 -14.28
N GLU A 212 2.67 24.85 -14.69
CA GLU A 212 3.52 26.03 -14.93
C GLU A 212 4.20 26.52 -13.64
N GLU A 213 3.50 26.51 -12.51
CA GLU A 213 4.06 26.79 -11.19
C GLU A 213 5.10 25.72 -10.76
N GLY A 214 4.82 24.45 -11.02
CA GLY A 214 5.77 23.35 -10.80
C GLY A 214 7.05 23.48 -11.60
N ILE A 215 6.95 23.84 -12.88
CA ILE A 215 8.09 24.08 -13.80
C ILE A 215 8.94 25.26 -13.33
N ALA A 216 8.30 26.33 -12.85
CA ALA A 216 9.00 27.52 -12.35
C ALA A 216 9.72 27.28 -11.02
N SER A 217 9.21 26.35 -10.19
CA SER A 217 9.71 26.09 -8.84
C SER A 217 10.69 24.92 -8.73
N SER A 218 10.85 24.11 -9.78
CA SER A 218 11.56 22.83 -9.70
C SER A 218 12.68 22.74 -10.73
N GLU A 219 13.93 22.67 -10.29
CA GLU A 219 15.08 22.59 -11.20
C GLU A 219 15.31 21.17 -11.75
N HIS A 220 15.23 20.16 -10.88
CA HIS A 220 15.56 18.77 -11.23
C HIS A 220 14.45 18.01 -11.97
N TYR A 221 13.19 18.42 -11.82
CA TYR A 221 12.02 17.72 -12.39
C TYR A 221 11.27 18.54 -13.44
N LYS A 222 11.87 19.66 -13.88
CA LYS A 222 11.30 20.55 -14.88
C LYS A 222 10.87 19.83 -16.16
N THR A 223 11.78 19.03 -16.74
CA THR A 223 11.53 18.33 -18.01
C THR A 223 10.37 17.34 -17.91
N LEU A 224 10.19 16.69 -16.76
CA LEU A 224 9.07 15.78 -16.52
C LEU A 224 7.74 16.56 -16.55
N LEU A 225 7.68 17.68 -15.84
CA LEU A 225 6.48 18.52 -15.77
C LEU A 225 6.18 19.19 -17.12
N GLU A 226 7.20 19.64 -17.85
CA GLU A 226 7.07 20.16 -19.23
C GLU A 226 6.48 19.09 -20.17
N GLY A 227 6.95 17.84 -20.05
CA GLY A 227 6.42 16.71 -20.81
C GLY A 227 4.93 16.48 -20.54
N LYS A 228 4.53 16.43 -19.27
CA LYS A 228 3.12 16.29 -18.87
C LYS A 228 2.25 17.46 -19.35
N LEU A 229 2.73 18.69 -19.19
CA LEU A 229 2.04 19.89 -19.68
C LEU A 229 1.87 19.88 -21.20
N SER A 230 2.89 19.46 -21.94
CA SER A 230 2.83 19.32 -23.40
C SER A 230 1.79 18.28 -23.82
N GLN A 231 1.74 17.13 -23.14
CA GLN A 231 0.71 16.10 -23.38
C GLN A 231 -0.70 16.62 -23.06
N LEU A 232 -0.87 17.37 -21.97
CA LEU A 232 -2.14 18.01 -21.64
C LEU A 232 -2.56 19.02 -22.73
N LYS A 233 -1.68 19.95 -23.12
CA LYS A 233 -1.94 20.93 -24.19
C LYS A 233 -2.27 20.25 -25.52
N SER A 234 -1.60 19.15 -25.85
CA SER A 234 -1.89 18.36 -27.05
C SER A 234 -3.27 17.71 -27.02
N ARG A 235 -3.71 17.18 -25.87
CA ARG A 235 -5.07 16.63 -25.69
C ARG A 235 -6.15 17.70 -25.84
N ILE A 236 -5.91 18.91 -25.32
CA ILE A 236 -6.86 20.04 -25.44
C ILE A 236 -6.99 20.51 -26.89
N LEU A 237 -5.87 20.55 -27.63
CA LEU A 237 -5.82 21.08 -29.01
C LEU A 237 -6.28 20.09 -30.09
N GLY A 238 -6.64 18.85 -29.72
CA GLY A 238 -7.40 17.96 -30.59
C GLY A 238 -6.60 17.19 -31.64
N PHE A 239 -5.53 16.48 -31.25
CA PHE A 239 -5.15 15.27 -31.98
C PHE A 239 -5.95 14.09 -31.41
N ASN A 240 -7.13 13.87 -31.98
CA ASN A 240 -7.80 12.56 -31.97
C ASN A 240 -7.01 11.57 -32.83
#